data_AF-A0A327VSP9-F1
#
_entry.id   AF-A0A327VSP9-F1
#
_cell.length_a   1.000
_cell.length_b   1.000
_cell.length_c   1.000
_cell.angle_alpha   90.00
_cell.angle_beta   90.00
_cell.angle_gamma   90.00
#
_symmetry.space_group_name_H-M   'P 1'
#
loop_
_entity.id
_entity.type
_entity.pdbx_description
1 polymer ?
#
loop_
_entity_poly.entity_id
_entity_poly.type
_entity_poly.pdbx_seq_one_letter_code
_entity_poly.pdbx_strand_id
1 'polypeptide(L)'
;MTDPHPEPATAPSWPTCGQDIGPARECLGRSVEPHQHCLVHLSAVDRRSYFDGLSPGANVEHQATDFSPQLLNELREAVTDSRTGRARFAHADFTLAAFTEDAAFADTDFDVTATFSKIRCRRAVFRGARFNGHTVFVHAQIREEALFDGAVFGRYALFGHLASRSADFTSTVLQGRADFSHATITGDLGMEHSTFHSALVLEHACVGGTLGLADTDVRGDLKLSNIQVGVDLLLDEASLAGDLALDGTRVAGNIALRQLTLPRVSRLGPLMTNSTLDLSGTTFAEAVTIEAAARRVSCRRTRFASTAALRLRYAAVDLTDAVLEFPVSVSGQWHRPFDVAPDGELALDPLADRWVHILSLQGVDAAHLQLSYIDLRFCRFAGTVHLDQLSIDGHFSLAEAPYGVHWRGLIPVRYTRRRTLIEEHHWRAQYYGGGWIEASDDVDAHFPTSIAPIYRQLRKALEDGKHEPGAADFYYGEMEMRRQAVDIPLGESVLLTAYWAVSGYGMRAARAFAWLLAAMVVTVLVMMAWGLPRHDVDPVSRGVVHGRHVTLTQTAPDPVNPSGPLRKRLTGDRFDKSLRVVINSVVFRSSGQSLTTAGTYTEMTSRIVEPVFLGLGLLAIRSRVKR
;
A
#
# COMPACT_ATOMS: atom_id res chain seq x y z
N MET A 1 -8.02 -30.17 18.61
CA MET A 1 -8.84 -30.42 19.81
C MET A 1 -8.51 -31.80 20.35
N THR A 2 -7.59 -31.84 21.31
CA THR A 2 -7.25 -33.00 22.14
C THR A 2 -7.36 -32.49 23.56
N ASP A 3 -8.29 -33.05 24.34
CA ASP A 3 -8.46 -32.74 25.76
C ASP A 3 -7.11 -32.90 26.49
N PRO A 4 -6.64 -31.88 27.24
CA PRO A 4 -5.53 -32.09 28.14
C PRO A 4 -6.00 -32.93 29.32
N HIS A 5 -5.29 -34.01 29.58
CA HIS A 5 -5.39 -34.83 30.79
C HIS A 5 -5.46 -33.92 32.04
N PRO A 6 -6.39 -34.16 33.00
CA PRO A 6 -6.39 -33.42 34.25
C PRO A 6 -5.13 -33.80 35.04
N GLU A 7 -4.28 -32.82 35.33
CA GLU A 7 -3.17 -32.97 36.27
C GLU A 7 -3.70 -33.46 37.64
N PRO A 8 -3.00 -34.39 38.31
CA PRO A 8 -3.39 -34.85 39.64
C PRO A 8 -3.34 -33.69 40.64
N ALA A 9 -4.43 -33.48 41.39
CA ALA A 9 -4.54 -32.45 42.41
C ALA A 9 -3.48 -32.66 43.50
N THR A 10 -2.42 -31.86 43.45
CA THR A 10 -1.41 -31.77 44.50
C THR A 10 -2.04 -31.17 45.76
N ALA A 11 -1.71 -31.74 46.92
CA ALA A 11 -2.19 -31.20 48.19
C ALA A 11 -1.72 -29.73 48.37
N PRO A 12 -2.58 -28.85 48.91
CA PRO A 12 -2.21 -27.45 49.13
C PRO A 12 -1.01 -27.33 50.08
N SER A 13 -0.14 -26.34 49.85
CA SER A 13 1.11 -26.13 50.60
C SER A 13 0.92 -25.37 51.92
N TRP A 14 -0.32 -25.02 52.28
CA TRP A 14 -0.67 -24.23 53.48
C TRP A 14 -1.58 -25.01 54.43
N PRO A 15 -1.65 -24.63 55.71
CA PRO A 15 -2.60 -25.23 56.65
C PRO A 15 -4.05 -24.90 56.24
N THR A 16 -4.85 -25.92 55.99
CA THR A 16 -6.24 -25.80 55.54
C THR A 16 -7.23 -25.79 56.71
N CYS A 17 -8.42 -25.24 56.49
CA CYS A 17 -9.50 -25.15 57.46
C CYS A 17 -10.07 -26.53 57.86
N GLY A 18 -10.07 -27.49 56.94
CA GLY A 18 -10.53 -28.87 57.19
C GLY A 18 -12.01 -29.02 57.52
N GLN A 19 -12.80 -27.95 57.44
CA GLN A 19 -14.24 -28.00 57.73
C GLN A 19 -15.00 -28.68 56.59
N ASP A 20 -15.91 -29.59 56.93
CA ASP A 20 -16.77 -30.27 55.98
C ASP A 20 -17.73 -29.26 55.32
N ILE A 21 -17.64 -29.13 53.99
CA ILE A 21 -18.44 -28.20 53.16
C ILE A 21 -19.37 -28.95 52.20
N GLY A 22 -19.62 -30.25 52.42
CA GLY A 22 -20.54 -31.06 51.63
C GLY A 22 -19.96 -32.43 51.24
N PRO A 23 -20.69 -33.23 50.46
CA PRO A 23 -20.37 -34.65 50.26
C PRO A 23 -18.95 -34.85 49.71
N ALA A 24 -18.06 -35.33 50.59
CA ALA A 24 -16.65 -35.60 50.35
C ALA A 24 -15.79 -34.38 49.93
N ARG A 25 -16.11 -33.17 50.42
CA ARG A 25 -15.28 -31.97 50.22
C ARG A 25 -14.96 -31.28 51.54
N GLU A 26 -13.68 -31.10 51.79
CA GLU A 26 -13.17 -30.28 52.90
C GLU A 26 -12.84 -28.87 52.40
N CYS A 27 -13.02 -27.88 53.27
CA CYS A 27 -12.63 -26.51 52.99
C CYS A 27 -11.11 -26.39 52.91
N LEU A 28 -10.61 -26.02 51.73
CA LEU A 28 -9.19 -25.80 51.44
C LEU A 28 -8.70 -24.41 51.85
N GLY A 29 -9.61 -23.54 52.32
CA GLY A 29 -9.29 -22.19 52.78
C GLY A 29 -8.26 -22.21 53.89
N ARG A 30 -7.30 -21.29 53.84
CA ARG A 30 -6.23 -21.22 54.85
C ARG A 30 -6.79 -20.91 56.23
N SER A 31 -6.31 -21.64 57.24
CA SER A 31 -6.60 -21.33 58.65
C SER A 31 -5.85 -20.08 59.12
N VAL A 32 -6.51 -19.26 59.94
CA VAL A 32 -5.95 -17.99 60.44
C VAL A 32 -5.51 -18.11 61.89
N GLU A 33 -4.21 -18.02 62.15
CA GLU A 33 -3.68 -18.13 63.51
C GLU A 33 -4.25 -17.02 64.44
N PRO A 34 -4.58 -17.34 65.70
CA PRO A 34 -4.39 -18.62 66.40
C PRO A 34 -5.51 -19.66 66.19
N HIS A 35 -6.48 -19.40 65.31
CA HIS A 35 -7.63 -20.26 65.08
C HIS A 35 -7.34 -21.36 64.03
N GLN A 36 -8.01 -22.51 64.14
CA GLN A 36 -7.82 -23.64 63.21
C GLN A 36 -8.74 -23.61 61.98
N HIS A 37 -9.57 -22.57 61.83
CA HIS A 37 -10.52 -22.43 60.72
C HIS A 37 -10.17 -21.23 59.83
N CYS A 38 -10.66 -21.22 58.59
CA CYS A 38 -10.55 -20.06 57.69
C CYS A 38 -11.51 -18.94 58.11
N LEU A 39 -11.29 -17.73 57.59
CA LEU A 39 -12.10 -16.54 57.92
C LEU A 39 -13.61 -16.73 57.80
N VAL A 40 -14.06 -17.54 56.85
CA VAL A 40 -15.48 -17.81 56.58
C VAL A 40 -16.10 -18.66 57.69
N HIS A 41 -15.33 -19.58 58.24
CA HIS A 41 -15.77 -20.58 59.21
C HIS A 41 -15.52 -20.17 60.66
N LEU A 42 -14.86 -19.03 60.89
CA LEU A 42 -14.77 -18.45 62.22
C LEU A 42 -16.13 -17.98 62.73
N SER A 43 -16.32 -18.10 64.05
CA SER A 43 -17.43 -17.43 64.72
C SER A 43 -17.31 -15.91 64.56
N ALA A 44 -18.42 -15.18 64.64
CA ALA A 44 -18.40 -13.72 64.51
C ALA A 44 -17.52 -13.05 65.59
N VAL A 45 -17.38 -13.66 66.77
CA VAL A 45 -16.54 -13.16 67.87
C VAL A 45 -15.06 -13.36 67.54
N ASP A 46 -14.69 -14.57 67.10
CA ASP A 46 -13.31 -14.91 66.75
C ASP A 46 -12.83 -14.12 65.53
N ARG A 47 -13.72 -13.92 64.55
CA ARG A 47 -13.44 -13.10 63.36
C ARG A 47 -13.19 -11.64 63.72
N ARG A 48 -13.99 -11.06 64.63
CA ARG A 48 -13.77 -9.69 65.11
C ARG A 48 -12.46 -9.57 65.89
N SER A 49 -12.15 -10.54 66.74
CA SER A 49 -10.86 -10.62 67.46
C SER A 49 -9.67 -10.67 66.50
N TYR A 50 -9.78 -11.45 65.41
CA TYR A 50 -8.78 -11.49 64.35
C TYR A 50 -8.59 -10.12 63.68
N PHE A 51 -9.69 -9.45 63.29
CA PHE A 51 -9.62 -8.14 62.65
C PHE A 51 -9.10 -7.04 63.59
N ASP A 52 -9.46 -7.03 64.86
CA ASP A 52 -8.94 -6.10 65.87
C ASP A 52 -7.42 -6.26 66.08
N GLY A 53 -6.87 -7.44 65.77
CA GLY A 53 -5.44 -7.72 65.79
C GLY A 53 -4.66 -7.26 64.56
N LEU A 54 -5.35 -6.86 63.48
CA LEU A 54 -4.69 -6.34 62.28
C LEU A 54 -4.34 -4.86 62.46
N SER A 55 -3.25 -4.46 61.80
CA SER A 55 -2.82 -3.07 61.74
C SER A 55 -2.48 -2.70 60.29
N PRO A 56 -2.44 -1.41 59.93
CA PRO A 56 -2.07 -1.00 58.58
C PRO A 56 -0.67 -1.48 58.21
N GLY A 57 -0.56 -2.27 57.14
CA GLY A 57 0.67 -2.95 56.74
C GLY A 57 0.85 -4.34 57.37
N ALA A 58 -0.21 -4.97 57.89
CA ALA A 58 -0.17 -6.36 58.31
C ALA A 58 0.02 -7.32 57.13
N ASN A 59 0.54 -8.52 57.42
CA ASN A 59 0.57 -9.63 56.48
C ASN A 59 -0.77 -10.38 56.54
N VAL A 60 -1.33 -10.63 55.36
CA VAL A 60 -2.67 -11.19 55.18
C VAL A 60 -2.56 -12.38 54.22
N GLU A 61 -2.84 -13.57 54.73
CA GLU A 61 -2.76 -14.84 53.98
C GLU A 61 -4.12 -15.54 54.06
N HIS A 62 -4.89 -15.45 52.98
CA HIS A 62 -6.26 -15.96 52.87
C HIS A 62 -6.46 -16.76 51.58
N GLN A 63 -5.52 -17.68 51.32
CA GLN A 63 -5.60 -18.59 50.18
C GLN A 63 -6.89 -19.42 50.26
N ALA A 64 -7.50 -19.68 49.09
CA ALA A 64 -8.71 -20.49 48.93
C ALA A 64 -9.90 -20.10 49.85
N THR A 65 -9.97 -18.83 50.25
CA THR A 65 -11.05 -18.30 51.09
C THR A 65 -12.13 -17.65 50.23
N ASP A 66 -13.40 -17.87 50.57
CA ASP A 66 -14.54 -17.27 49.89
C ASP A 66 -14.91 -15.93 50.55
N PHE A 67 -14.74 -14.81 49.83
CA PHE A 67 -15.00 -13.47 50.35
C PHE A 67 -16.38 -12.96 49.93
N SER A 68 -17.24 -12.71 50.91
CA SER A 68 -18.43 -11.87 50.72
C SER A 68 -18.05 -10.39 50.70
N PRO A 69 -18.88 -9.50 50.12
CA PRO A 69 -18.63 -8.06 50.14
C PRO A 69 -18.46 -7.50 51.55
N GLN A 70 -19.24 -8.01 52.51
CA GLN A 70 -19.15 -7.61 53.91
C GLN A 70 -17.80 -8.03 54.51
N LEU A 71 -17.38 -9.29 54.28
CA LEU A 71 -16.12 -9.80 54.81
C LEU A 71 -14.91 -9.06 54.23
N LEU A 72 -14.95 -8.74 52.94
CA LEU A 72 -13.89 -7.97 52.28
C LEU A 72 -13.81 -6.53 52.82
N ASN A 73 -14.96 -5.89 53.05
CA ASN A 73 -15.00 -4.55 53.64
C ASN A 73 -14.49 -4.56 55.09
N GLU A 74 -14.91 -5.53 55.91
CA GLU A 74 -14.41 -5.71 57.28
C GLU A 74 -12.86 -5.85 57.28
N LEU A 75 -12.31 -6.69 56.40
CA LEU A 75 -10.85 -6.86 56.25
C LEU A 75 -10.17 -5.54 55.83
N ARG A 76 -10.73 -4.82 54.84
CA ARG A 76 -10.18 -3.54 54.38
C ARG A 76 -10.18 -2.48 55.47
N GLU A 77 -11.27 -2.35 56.22
CA GLU A 77 -11.39 -1.41 57.32
C GLU A 77 -10.34 -1.71 58.41
N ALA A 78 -10.12 -2.97 58.73
CA ALA A 78 -9.13 -3.40 59.72
C ALA A 78 -7.68 -3.00 59.37
N VAL A 79 -7.35 -2.92 58.08
CA VAL A 79 -6.00 -2.54 57.62
C VAL A 79 -5.91 -1.11 57.07
N THR A 80 -6.96 -0.30 57.25
CA THR A 80 -6.98 1.09 56.76
C THR A 80 -6.15 2.01 57.65
N ASP A 81 -5.17 2.70 57.07
CA ASP A 81 -4.43 3.75 57.77
C ASP A 81 -5.32 5.00 57.90
N SER A 82 -5.73 5.30 59.13
CA SER A 82 -6.54 6.48 59.48
C SER A 82 -5.96 7.82 58.99
N ARG A 83 -4.64 7.92 58.78
CA ARG A 83 -3.98 9.15 58.32
C ARG A 83 -4.13 9.36 56.80
N THR A 84 -4.10 8.28 56.03
CA THR A 84 -4.16 8.35 54.56
C THR A 84 -5.54 8.01 54.01
N GLY A 85 -6.38 7.33 54.80
CA GLY A 85 -7.65 6.76 54.37
C GLY A 85 -7.50 5.54 53.47
N ARG A 86 -6.29 4.97 53.34
CA ARG A 86 -5.98 3.89 52.40
C ARG A 86 -5.76 2.58 53.14
N ALA A 87 -6.33 1.50 52.62
CA ALA A 87 -6.04 0.15 53.08
C ALA A 87 -4.58 -0.19 52.75
N ARG A 88 -3.83 -0.73 53.72
CA ARG A 88 -2.41 -1.05 53.55
C ARG A 88 -2.12 -2.49 53.93
N PHE A 89 -1.60 -3.25 52.98
CA PHE A 89 -1.16 -4.64 53.17
C PHE A 89 0.35 -4.72 52.96
N ALA A 90 1.08 -5.41 53.83
CA ALA A 90 2.49 -5.69 53.56
C ALA A 90 2.62 -6.86 52.57
N HIS A 91 2.33 -8.08 53.03
CA HIS A 91 2.16 -9.26 52.20
C HIS A 91 0.68 -9.61 52.09
N ALA A 92 0.16 -9.78 50.87
CA ALA A 92 -1.21 -10.16 50.62
C ALA A 92 -1.24 -11.39 49.69
N ASP A 93 -1.71 -12.53 50.19
CA ASP A 93 -1.90 -13.74 49.40
C ASP A 93 -3.37 -14.19 49.39
N PHE A 94 -4.01 -13.99 48.25
CA PHE A 94 -5.37 -14.39 47.94
C PHE A 94 -5.40 -15.50 46.89
N THR A 95 -4.34 -16.31 46.78
CA THR A 95 -4.28 -17.42 45.80
C THR A 95 -5.49 -18.33 45.94
N LEU A 96 -6.16 -18.65 44.83
CA LEU A 96 -7.40 -19.45 44.78
C LEU A 96 -8.62 -18.86 45.53
N ALA A 97 -8.56 -17.63 46.03
CA ALA A 97 -9.71 -17.00 46.69
C ALA A 97 -10.86 -16.75 45.70
N ALA A 98 -12.10 -16.89 46.16
CA ALA A 98 -13.29 -16.58 45.38
C ALA A 98 -14.03 -15.40 46.03
N PHE A 99 -14.18 -14.31 45.30
CA PHE A 99 -15.00 -13.18 45.70
C PHE A 99 -16.39 -13.39 45.13
N THR A 100 -17.42 -13.42 45.99
CA THR A 100 -18.80 -13.69 45.55
C THR A 100 -19.34 -12.58 44.64
N GLU A 101 -18.79 -11.37 44.77
CA GLU A 101 -19.09 -10.19 43.95
C GLU A 101 -17.77 -9.56 43.44
N ASP A 102 -17.56 -8.26 43.70
CA ASP A 102 -16.39 -7.53 43.26
C ASP A 102 -15.23 -7.67 44.27
N ALA A 103 -14.04 -7.94 43.76
CA ALA A 103 -12.79 -7.83 44.51
C ALA A 103 -12.37 -6.34 44.55
N ALA A 104 -12.91 -5.59 45.52
CA ALA A 104 -12.76 -4.14 45.61
C ALA A 104 -11.56 -3.70 46.48
N PHE A 105 -10.45 -3.40 45.83
CA PHE A 105 -9.17 -2.91 46.39
C PHE A 105 -8.77 -1.55 45.79
N ALA A 106 -9.74 -0.70 45.48
CA ALA A 106 -9.48 0.67 45.05
C ALA A 106 -8.68 1.43 46.14
N ASP A 107 -7.78 2.29 45.70
CA ASP A 107 -6.94 3.13 46.56
C ASP A 107 -6.19 2.35 47.67
N THR A 108 -5.80 1.10 47.39
CA THR A 108 -5.10 0.22 48.33
C THR A 108 -3.59 0.20 48.07
N ASP A 109 -2.80 0.17 49.14
CA ASP A 109 -1.33 0.05 49.09
C ASP A 109 -0.89 -1.37 49.45
N PHE A 110 -0.14 -2.01 48.55
CA PHE A 110 0.50 -3.30 48.75
C PHE A 110 2.02 -3.09 48.80
N ASP A 111 2.63 -3.20 49.99
CA ASP A 111 4.02 -2.77 50.17
C ASP A 111 5.06 -3.79 49.67
N VAL A 112 4.80 -5.09 49.80
CA VAL A 112 5.79 -6.15 49.54
C VAL A 112 5.38 -7.09 48.42
N THR A 113 4.29 -7.83 48.57
CA THR A 113 3.83 -8.75 47.51
C THR A 113 2.31 -8.83 47.56
N ALA A 114 1.69 -8.82 46.38
CA ALA A 114 0.26 -9.03 46.24
C ALA A 114 0.00 -10.16 45.22
N THR A 115 -0.48 -11.29 45.73
CA THR A 115 -0.74 -12.49 44.93
C THR A 115 -2.25 -12.72 44.84
N PHE A 116 -2.76 -12.65 43.62
CA PHE A 116 -4.15 -12.90 43.21
C PHE A 116 -4.18 -14.02 42.16
N SER A 117 -3.29 -15.00 42.28
CA SER A 117 -3.21 -16.14 41.36
C SER A 117 -4.47 -17.00 41.45
N LYS A 118 -5.05 -17.35 40.30
CA LYS A 118 -6.24 -18.23 40.22
C LYS A 118 -7.47 -17.72 40.99
N ILE A 119 -7.58 -16.41 41.24
CA ILE A 119 -8.77 -15.84 41.88
C ILE A 119 -10.00 -15.95 40.97
N ARG A 120 -11.19 -15.91 41.57
CA ARG A 120 -12.46 -15.76 40.84
C ARG A 120 -13.25 -14.59 41.39
N CYS A 121 -13.69 -13.67 40.54
CA CYS A 121 -14.55 -12.55 40.95
C CYS A 121 -15.45 -12.07 39.81
N ARG A 122 -16.45 -11.25 40.15
CA ARG A 122 -17.28 -10.56 39.13
C ARG A 122 -16.49 -9.45 38.46
N ARG A 123 -16.01 -8.49 39.25
CA ARG A 123 -15.08 -7.42 38.83
C ARG A 123 -13.89 -7.38 39.77
N ALA A 124 -12.73 -7.02 39.25
CA ALA A 124 -11.54 -6.78 40.05
C ALA A 124 -11.22 -5.28 40.00
N VAL A 125 -11.38 -4.58 41.12
CA VAL A 125 -11.30 -3.11 41.17
C VAL A 125 -10.06 -2.70 41.94
N PHE A 126 -9.04 -2.23 41.24
CA PHE A 126 -7.74 -1.80 41.75
C PHE A 126 -7.39 -0.37 41.29
N ARG A 127 -8.42 0.45 41.07
CA ARG A 127 -8.28 1.86 40.68
C ARG A 127 -7.38 2.61 41.65
N GLY A 128 -6.37 3.30 41.14
CA GLY A 128 -5.41 4.04 41.95
C GLY A 128 -4.60 3.20 42.96
N ALA A 129 -4.67 1.87 42.90
CA ALA A 129 -3.92 0.99 43.80
C ALA A 129 -2.42 1.12 43.56
N ARG A 130 -1.61 0.99 44.62
CA ARG A 130 -0.15 0.99 44.50
C ARG A 130 0.40 -0.34 44.94
N PHE A 131 1.11 -1.00 44.03
CA PHE A 131 1.82 -2.24 44.28
C PHE A 131 3.31 -1.93 44.33
N ASN A 132 3.88 -1.71 45.51
CA ASN A 132 5.29 -1.32 45.65
C ASN A 132 6.25 -2.49 45.38
N GLY A 133 5.78 -3.73 45.53
CA GLY A 133 6.55 -4.93 45.20
C GLY A 133 5.93 -5.77 44.08
N HIS A 134 6.06 -7.09 44.17
CA HIS A 134 5.66 -8.00 43.08
C HIS A 134 4.15 -8.23 43.07
N THR A 135 3.55 -8.21 41.88
CA THR A 135 2.12 -8.44 41.69
C THR A 135 1.86 -9.60 40.76
N VAL A 136 1.00 -10.52 41.16
CA VAL A 136 0.73 -11.76 40.40
C VAL A 136 -0.78 -11.97 40.28
N PHE A 137 -1.29 -11.94 39.06
CA PHE A 137 -2.68 -12.24 38.66
C PHE A 137 -2.75 -13.45 37.72
N VAL A 138 -1.76 -14.34 37.81
CA VAL A 138 -1.63 -15.47 36.89
C VAL A 138 -2.83 -16.42 37.03
N HIS A 139 -3.45 -16.77 35.90
CA HIS A 139 -4.69 -17.56 35.83
C HIS A 139 -5.90 -16.95 36.58
N ALA A 140 -5.91 -15.66 36.87
CA ALA A 140 -7.08 -15.00 37.47
C ALA A 140 -8.29 -15.02 36.51
N GLN A 141 -9.47 -15.32 37.03
CA GLN A 141 -10.73 -15.40 36.28
C GLN A 141 -11.69 -14.28 36.72
N ILE A 142 -11.79 -13.24 35.92
CA ILE A 142 -12.64 -12.08 36.15
C ILE A 142 -13.79 -12.14 35.15
N ARG A 143 -15.04 -12.10 35.63
CA ARG A 143 -16.20 -12.32 34.73
C ARG A 143 -16.54 -11.11 33.88
N GLU A 144 -16.36 -9.90 34.42
CA GLU A 144 -16.72 -8.65 33.78
C GLU A 144 -15.49 -7.78 33.53
N GLU A 145 -15.04 -7.01 34.52
CA GLU A 145 -14.06 -5.95 34.32
C GLU A 145 -12.90 -6.05 35.31
N ALA A 146 -11.68 -5.90 34.77
CA ALA A 146 -10.45 -5.77 35.53
C ALA A 146 -9.99 -4.31 35.45
N LEU A 147 -10.25 -3.53 36.50
CA LEU A 147 -10.09 -2.09 36.52
C LEU A 147 -8.83 -1.71 37.30
N PHE A 148 -7.76 -1.37 36.58
CA PHE A 148 -6.47 -0.94 37.10
C PHE A 148 -6.15 0.50 36.71
N ASP A 149 -7.14 1.31 36.30
CA ASP A 149 -6.92 2.70 35.92
C ASP A 149 -6.21 3.50 37.02
N GLY A 150 -5.16 4.22 36.63
CA GLY A 150 -4.32 4.99 37.55
C GLY A 150 -3.48 4.15 38.54
N ALA A 151 -3.44 2.83 38.41
CA ALA A 151 -2.64 1.98 39.29
C ALA A 151 -1.13 2.13 39.03
N VAL A 152 -0.34 1.93 40.09
CA VAL A 152 1.13 2.02 40.04
C VAL A 152 1.74 0.68 40.45
N PHE A 153 2.60 0.11 39.60
CA PHE A 153 3.32 -1.13 39.86
C PHE A 153 4.82 -0.84 39.95
N GLY A 154 5.37 -0.96 41.15
CA GLY A 154 6.77 -0.65 41.48
C GLY A 154 7.76 -1.73 41.07
N ARG A 155 7.31 -2.97 40.84
CA ARG A 155 8.12 -4.09 40.35
C ARG A 155 7.42 -4.81 39.20
N TYR A 156 7.74 -6.09 39.02
CA TYR A 156 7.15 -6.94 37.99
C TYR A 156 5.67 -7.17 38.26
N ALA A 157 4.86 -7.07 37.21
CA ALA A 157 3.42 -7.36 37.25
C ALA A 157 3.12 -8.48 36.25
N LEU A 158 2.67 -9.62 36.77
CA LEU A 158 2.40 -10.83 36.01
C LEU A 158 0.90 -11.06 35.87
N PHE A 159 0.38 -10.89 34.66
CA PHE A 159 -1.00 -11.11 34.25
C PHE A 159 -1.13 -12.28 33.26
N GLY A 160 -0.17 -13.20 33.28
CA GLY A 160 -0.16 -14.37 32.39
C GLY A 160 -1.42 -15.21 32.55
N HIS A 161 -2.04 -15.60 31.43
CA HIS A 161 -3.33 -16.33 31.42
C HIS A 161 -4.48 -15.62 32.18
N LEU A 162 -4.42 -14.29 32.35
CA LEU A 162 -5.54 -13.51 32.88
C LEU A 162 -6.75 -13.68 31.95
N ALA A 163 -7.91 -14.01 32.50
CA ALA A 163 -9.16 -14.05 31.76
C ALA A 163 -10.10 -12.95 32.27
N SER A 164 -10.51 -12.05 31.38
CA SER A 164 -11.51 -11.01 31.69
C SER A 164 -12.42 -10.73 30.49
N ARG A 165 -13.58 -10.09 30.71
CA ARG A 165 -14.34 -9.51 29.60
C ARG A 165 -13.72 -8.20 29.15
N SER A 166 -13.30 -7.31 30.04
CA SER A 166 -12.50 -6.14 29.68
C SER A 166 -11.44 -5.89 30.74
N ALA A 167 -10.34 -5.27 30.35
CA ALA A 167 -9.31 -4.85 31.28
C ALA A 167 -8.84 -3.43 30.95
N ASP A 168 -8.86 -2.57 31.95
CA ASP A 168 -8.51 -1.16 31.83
C ASP A 168 -7.26 -0.89 32.66
N PHE A 169 -6.18 -0.55 31.98
CA PHE A 169 -4.90 -0.11 32.52
C PHE A 169 -4.59 1.32 32.08
N THR A 170 -5.61 2.13 31.78
CA THR A 170 -5.42 3.53 31.38
C THR A 170 -4.69 4.33 32.47
N SER A 171 -3.75 5.18 32.05
CA SER A 171 -2.94 6.02 32.96
C SER A 171 -2.18 5.23 34.03
N THR A 172 -1.78 3.99 33.72
CA THR A 172 -0.99 3.17 34.65
C THR A 172 0.50 3.45 34.55
N VAL A 173 1.21 3.23 35.65
CA VAL A 173 2.68 3.35 35.69
C VAL A 173 3.29 2.03 36.13
N LEU A 174 4.08 1.41 35.25
CA LEU A 174 4.76 0.15 35.52
C LEU A 174 6.27 0.37 35.48
N GLN A 175 6.91 0.17 36.63
CA GLN A 175 8.36 0.34 36.80
C GLN A 175 9.13 -0.92 36.38
N GLY A 176 8.56 -2.11 36.62
CA GLY A 176 9.10 -3.40 36.19
C GLY A 176 8.54 -3.87 34.85
N ARG A 177 8.89 -5.10 34.46
CA ARG A 177 8.28 -5.77 33.29
C ARG A 177 6.81 -6.08 33.58
N ALA A 178 5.98 -5.83 32.57
CA ALA A 178 4.56 -6.16 32.55
C ALA A 178 4.35 -7.33 31.60
N ASP A 179 3.79 -8.44 32.10
CA ASP A 179 3.65 -9.68 31.34
C ASP A 179 2.18 -10.11 31.28
N PHE A 180 1.59 -10.04 30.10
CA PHE A 180 0.23 -10.45 29.78
C PHE A 180 0.24 -11.65 28.83
N SER A 181 1.30 -12.46 28.83
CA SER A 181 1.42 -13.60 27.93
C SER A 181 0.24 -14.56 28.10
N HIS A 182 -0.34 -14.99 26.99
CA HIS A 182 -1.54 -15.85 26.96
C HIS A 182 -2.79 -15.28 27.67
N ALA A 183 -2.84 -13.97 27.95
CA ALA A 183 -4.06 -13.35 28.49
C ALA A 183 -5.21 -13.46 27.47
N THR A 184 -6.43 -13.69 27.97
CA THR A 184 -7.67 -13.77 27.20
C THR A 184 -8.63 -12.69 27.65
N ILE A 185 -8.74 -11.62 26.89
CA ILE A 185 -9.68 -10.53 27.12
C ILE A 185 -10.77 -10.60 26.05
N THR A 186 -12.04 -10.84 26.39
CA THR A 186 -13.08 -11.03 25.36
C THR A 186 -13.61 -9.74 24.72
N GLY A 187 -13.37 -8.60 25.36
CA GLY A 187 -13.66 -7.24 24.90
C GLY A 187 -12.37 -6.42 24.87
N ASP A 188 -12.42 -5.18 25.36
CA ASP A 188 -11.33 -4.21 25.19
C ASP A 188 -10.23 -4.35 26.26
N LEU A 189 -8.99 -4.17 25.82
CA LEU A 189 -7.80 -4.02 26.65
C LEU A 189 -7.22 -2.62 26.44
N GLY A 190 -7.55 -1.71 27.36
CA GLY A 190 -7.06 -0.32 27.35
C GLY A 190 -5.78 -0.17 28.16
N MET A 191 -4.79 0.52 27.61
CA MET A 191 -3.53 0.88 28.26
C MET A 191 -3.13 2.33 27.92
N GLU A 192 -4.07 3.15 27.46
CA GLU A 192 -3.82 4.50 26.96
C GLU A 192 -3.19 5.41 28.04
N HIS A 193 -2.36 6.36 27.60
CA HIS A 193 -1.67 7.31 28.50
C HIS A 193 -0.81 6.65 29.60
N SER A 194 -0.39 5.40 29.40
CA SER A 194 0.38 4.64 30.40
C SER A 194 1.88 4.69 30.15
N THR A 195 2.66 4.49 31.21
CA THR A 195 4.13 4.49 31.15
C THR A 195 4.70 3.16 31.62
N PHE A 196 5.39 2.47 30.72
CA PHE A 196 6.13 1.24 30.97
C PHE A 196 7.63 1.52 30.93
N HIS A 197 8.27 1.48 32.10
CA HIS A 197 9.72 1.74 32.23
C HIS A 197 10.58 0.56 31.75
N SER A 198 9.97 -0.62 31.59
CA SER A 198 10.62 -1.85 31.12
C SER A 198 9.81 -2.45 29.97
N ALA A 199 10.02 -3.74 29.68
CA ALA A 199 9.32 -4.43 28.60
C ALA A 199 7.83 -4.65 28.92
N LEU A 200 7.00 -4.47 27.90
CA LEU A 200 5.58 -4.83 27.89
C LEU A 200 5.39 -6.03 26.95
N VAL A 201 4.97 -7.17 27.53
CA VAL A 201 4.89 -8.44 26.82
C VAL A 201 3.42 -8.89 26.77
N LEU A 202 2.88 -9.05 25.56
CA LEU A 202 1.54 -9.60 25.31
C LEU A 202 1.62 -10.83 24.39
N GLU A 203 2.71 -11.60 24.43
CA GLU A 203 2.90 -12.74 23.53
C GLU A 203 1.75 -13.75 23.64
N HIS A 204 1.19 -14.16 22.50
CA HIS A 204 0.05 -15.09 22.44
C HIS A 204 -1.23 -14.62 23.16
N ALA A 205 -1.38 -13.31 23.43
CA ALA A 205 -2.61 -12.77 23.99
C ALA A 205 -3.75 -12.72 22.96
N CYS A 206 -4.98 -12.91 23.43
CA CYS A 206 -6.20 -12.80 22.65
C CYS A 206 -7.06 -11.66 23.22
N VAL A 207 -7.31 -10.64 22.42
CA VAL A 207 -8.16 -9.48 22.72
C VAL A 207 -9.34 -9.49 21.74
N GLY A 208 -10.55 -9.77 22.21
CA GLY A 208 -11.74 -9.84 21.36
C GLY A 208 -12.24 -8.47 20.89
N GLY A 209 -11.91 -7.41 21.63
CA GLY A 209 -12.19 -6.01 21.31
C GLY A 209 -10.97 -5.28 20.74
N THR A 210 -10.81 -4.03 21.17
CA THR A 210 -9.71 -3.14 20.82
C THR A 210 -8.55 -3.29 21.80
N LEU A 211 -7.32 -3.31 21.28
CA LEU A 211 -6.10 -3.15 22.08
C LEU A 211 -5.60 -1.71 21.94
N GLY A 212 -5.84 -0.90 22.98
CA GLY A 212 -5.50 0.52 23.03
C GLY A 212 -4.16 0.77 23.73
N LEU A 213 -3.21 1.32 22.99
CA LEU A 213 -1.87 1.72 23.44
C LEU A 213 -1.55 3.15 22.96
N ALA A 214 -2.58 3.95 22.66
CA ALA A 214 -2.42 5.34 22.26
C ALA A 214 -1.77 6.16 23.38
N ASP A 215 -0.87 7.09 23.00
CA ASP A 215 -0.16 7.96 23.93
C ASP A 215 0.63 7.20 25.04
N THR A 216 1.09 5.98 24.74
CA THR A 216 1.87 5.18 25.71
C THR A 216 3.37 5.42 25.58
N ASP A 217 4.09 5.47 26.70
CA ASP A 217 5.56 5.50 26.73
C ASP A 217 6.09 4.12 27.15
N VAL A 218 6.71 3.39 26.22
CA VAL A 218 7.37 2.11 26.48
C VAL A 218 8.88 2.27 26.30
N ARG A 219 9.60 2.27 27.42
CA ARG A 219 11.07 2.42 27.42
C ARG A 219 11.83 1.14 27.13
N GLY A 220 11.20 -0.01 27.38
CA GLY A 220 11.71 -1.32 26.98
C GLY A 220 11.15 -1.77 25.63
N ASP A 221 11.17 -3.08 25.41
CA ASP A 221 10.59 -3.68 24.20
C ASP A 221 9.08 -3.84 24.35
N LEU A 222 8.34 -3.59 23.26
CA LEU A 222 6.93 -3.89 23.13
C LEU A 222 6.76 -5.16 22.29
N LYS A 223 6.39 -6.26 22.97
CA LYS A 223 6.26 -7.58 22.33
C LYS A 223 4.80 -7.94 22.14
N LEU A 224 4.36 -7.87 20.91
CA LEU A 224 3.01 -8.18 20.44
C LEU A 224 3.03 -9.40 19.51
N SER A 225 3.94 -10.35 19.73
CA SER A 225 4.09 -11.52 18.86
C SER A 225 2.92 -12.51 19.05
N ASN A 226 2.39 -13.01 17.93
CA ASN A 226 1.30 -13.98 17.85
C ASN A 226 0.01 -13.55 18.56
N ILE A 227 -0.26 -12.24 18.67
CA ILE A 227 -1.51 -11.76 19.25
C ILE A 227 -2.68 -11.84 18.27
N GLN A 228 -3.88 -11.94 18.82
CA GLN A 228 -5.13 -11.86 18.08
C GLN A 228 -5.97 -10.69 18.62
N VAL A 229 -6.34 -9.75 17.76
CA VAL A 229 -7.17 -8.59 18.10
C VAL A 229 -8.44 -8.59 17.25
N GLY A 230 -9.61 -8.57 17.89
CA GLY A 230 -10.91 -8.71 17.23
C GLY A 230 -11.47 -7.42 16.63
N VAL A 231 -10.99 -6.25 17.06
CA VAL A 231 -11.37 -4.95 16.51
C VAL A 231 -10.11 -4.22 16.03
N ASP A 232 -9.59 -3.24 16.76
CA ASP A 232 -8.48 -2.40 16.32
C ASP A 232 -7.26 -2.54 17.26
N LEU A 233 -6.06 -2.40 16.68
CA LEU A 233 -4.80 -2.24 17.42
C LEU A 233 -4.34 -0.79 17.25
N LEU A 234 -4.36 -0.02 18.33
CA LEU A 234 -4.11 1.43 18.30
C LEU A 234 -2.83 1.75 19.07
N LEU A 235 -1.77 2.18 18.39
CA LEU A 235 -0.54 2.70 18.99
C LEU A 235 -0.28 4.12 18.49
N ASP A 236 -1.33 4.94 18.41
CA ASP A 236 -1.18 6.32 17.92
C ASP A 236 -0.39 7.16 18.92
N GLU A 237 0.58 7.93 18.43
CA GLU A 237 1.39 8.86 19.23
C GLU A 237 2.18 8.19 20.39
N ALA A 238 2.35 6.87 20.35
CA ALA A 238 3.15 6.16 21.34
C ALA A 238 4.66 6.43 21.17
N SER A 239 5.39 6.44 22.29
CA SER A 239 6.84 6.56 22.35
C SER A 239 7.45 5.21 22.66
N LEU A 240 8.21 4.65 21.70
CA LEU A 240 8.88 3.36 21.85
C LEU A 240 10.40 3.56 21.80
N ALA A 241 11.07 3.33 22.92
CA ALA A 241 12.54 3.41 22.97
C ALA A 241 13.23 2.06 22.63
N GLY A 242 12.54 0.94 22.87
CA GLY A 242 12.99 -0.41 22.53
C GLY A 242 12.50 -0.89 21.16
N ASP A 243 12.50 -2.21 20.98
CA ASP A 243 12.00 -2.85 19.76
C ASP A 243 10.47 -3.03 19.79
N LEU A 244 9.84 -3.12 18.61
CA LEU A 244 8.42 -3.42 18.41
C LEU A 244 8.29 -4.73 17.63
N ALA A 245 7.96 -5.81 18.32
CA ALA A 245 7.76 -7.11 17.71
C ALA A 245 6.27 -7.34 17.40
N LEU A 246 5.92 -7.44 16.12
CA LEU A 246 4.55 -7.74 15.63
C LEU A 246 4.47 -9.07 14.86
N ASP A 247 5.44 -9.96 15.03
CA ASP A 247 5.51 -11.23 14.30
C ASP A 247 4.29 -12.12 14.58
N GLY A 248 3.56 -12.51 13.54
CA GLY A 248 2.37 -13.36 13.66
C GLY A 248 1.13 -12.64 14.18
N THR A 249 1.15 -11.31 14.27
CA THR A 249 0.03 -10.48 14.74
C THR A 249 -1.15 -10.55 13.77
N ARG A 250 -2.35 -10.77 14.31
CA ARG A 250 -3.61 -10.88 13.57
C ARG A 250 -4.62 -9.87 14.12
N VAL A 251 -5.10 -8.96 13.29
CA VAL A 251 -6.08 -7.93 13.67
C VAL A 251 -7.24 -7.94 12.69
N ALA A 252 -8.48 -8.04 13.15
CA ALA A 252 -9.62 -8.07 12.24
C ALA A 252 -9.92 -6.67 11.64
N GLY A 253 -9.78 -5.61 12.43
CA GLY A 253 -9.92 -4.22 12.02
C GLY A 253 -8.58 -3.56 11.70
N ASN A 254 -8.42 -2.31 12.08
CA ASN A 254 -7.29 -1.45 11.75
C ASN A 254 -6.09 -1.67 12.67
N ILE A 255 -4.89 -1.50 12.10
CA ILE A 255 -3.64 -1.39 12.84
C ILE A 255 -3.16 0.04 12.65
N ALA A 256 -3.35 0.87 13.68
CA ALA A 256 -2.97 2.28 13.65
C ALA A 256 -1.64 2.46 14.38
N LEU A 257 -0.60 2.77 13.61
CA LEU A 257 0.77 3.04 14.06
C LEU A 257 1.13 4.45 13.60
N ARG A 258 0.33 5.46 13.98
CA ARG A 258 0.48 6.83 13.49
C ARG A 258 1.43 7.62 14.38
N GLN A 259 2.25 8.45 13.73
CA GLN A 259 3.18 9.38 14.39
C GLN A 259 4.17 8.71 15.37
N LEU A 260 4.56 7.47 15.09
CA LEU A 260 5.53 6.75 15.92
C LEU A 260 6.96 7.13 15.57
N THR A 261 7.84 7.11 16.56
CA THR A 261 9.29 7.10 16.34
C THR A 261 9.82 5.71 16.68
N LEU A 262 10.34 5.01 15.66
CA LEU A 262 10.82 3.63 15.77
C LEU A 262 12.34 3.59 15.55
N PRO A 263 13.14 3.71 16.64
CA PRO A 263 14.58 3.84 16.53
C PRO A 263 15.30 2.52 16.24
N ARG A 264 14.72 1.37 16.62
CA ARG A 264 15.40 0.06 16.64
C ARG A 264 14.68 -1.05 15.87
N VAL A 265 13.58 -0.72 15.19
CA VAL A 265 12.74 -1.72 14.52
C VAL A 265 13.35 -2.13 13.19
N SER A 266 13.91 -3.34 13.16
CA SER A 266 14.49 -3.94 11.95
C SER A 266 13.49 -4.72 11.09
N ARG A 267 12.41 -5.20 11.70
CA ARG A 267 11.39 -6.05 11.07
C ARG A 267 10.03 -5.73 11.67
N LEU A 268 9.04 -5.53 10.81
CA LEU A 268 7.64 -5.31 11.17
C LEU A 268 6.80 -6.38 10.49
N GLY A 269 6.49 -7.46 11.22
CA GLY A 269 5.69 -8.58 10.73
C GLY A 269 6.49 -9.85 10.42
N PRO A 270 5.79 -10.93 10.04
CA PRO A 270 4.53 -10.90 9.28
C PRO A 270 3.31 -10.53 10.12
N LEU A 271 2.54 -9.54 9.67
CA LEU A 271 1.28 -9.12 10.30
C LEU A 271 0.12 -9.17 9.30
N MET A 272 -1.09 -9.40 9.82
CA MET A 272 -2.29 -9.57 9.01
C MET A 272 -3.42 -8.68 9.53
N THR A 273 -4.03 -7.91 8.62
CA THR A 273 -5.25 -7.13 8.89
C THR A 273 -6.25 -7.27 7.76
N ASN A 274 -7.54 -7.39 8.09
CA ASN A 274 -8.60 -7.38 7.08
C ASN A 274 -9.03 -5.95 6.69
N SER A 275 -8.37 -4.92 7.23
CA SER A 275 -8.66 -3.51 6.97
C SER A 275 -7.38 -2.75 6.61
N THR A 276 -6.98 -1.77 7.42
CA THR A 276 -5.91 -0.82 7.11
C THR A 276 -4.75 -0.97 8.08
N LEU A 277 -3.53 -1.04 7.54
CA LEU A 277 -2.29 -0.76 8.27
C LEU A 277 -1.94 0.71 8.03
N ASP A 278 -2.03 1.53 9.07
CA ASP A 278 -1.72 2.97 8.99
C ASP A 278 -0.38 3.27 9.67
N LEU A 279 0.63 3.61 8.86
CA LEU A 279 1.97 4.03 9.26
C LEU A 279 2.17 5.55 9.12
N SER A 280 1.08 6.32 9.02
CA SER A 280 1.15 7.73 8.66
C SER A 280 1.92 8.56 9.69
N GLY A 281 2.88 9.35 9.24
CA GLY A 281 3.74 10.19 10.10
C GLY A 281 4.80 9.42 10.89
N THR A 282 4.91 8.10 10.72
CA THR A 282 5.88 7.28 11.46
C THR A 282 7.29 7.42 10.89
N THR A 283 8.29 7.44 11.76
CA THR A 283 9.71 7.55 11.41
C THR A 283 10.45 6.25 11.75
N PHE A 284 11.04 5.61 10.74
CA PHE A 284 11.96 4.48 10.90
C PHE A 284 13.40 4.99 10.80
N ALA A 285 14.17 4.86 11.90
CA ALA A 285 15.55 5.33 11.94
C ALA A 285 16.55 4.32 11.35
N GLU A 286 16.26 3.02 11.47
CA GLU A 286 17.09 1.92 11.00
C GLU A 286 16.47 1.21 9.78
N ALA A 287 17.25 0.31 9.17
CA ALA A 287 16.80 -0.44 8.01
C ALA A 287 15.67 -1.39 8.41
N VAL A 288 14.52 -1.31 7.72
CA VAL A 288 13.31 -2.04 8.12
C VAL A 288 12.75 -2.93 7.01
N THR A 289 12.39 -4.16 7.35
CA THR A 289 11.58 -5.02 6.49
C THR A 289 10.15 -5.08 7.01
N ILE A 290 9.19 -4.61 6.22
CA ILE A 290 7.77 -4.63 6.56
C ILE A 290 7.10 -5.76 5.79
N GLU A 291 6.59 -6.76 6.50
CA GLU A 291 5.88 -7.91 5.95
C GLU A 291 4.42 -7.85 6.41
N ALA A 292 3.51 -7.48 5.49
CA ALA A 292 2.11 -7.26 5.84
C ALA A 292 1.13 -7.75 4.78
N ALA A 293 0.04 -8.36 5.24
CA ALA A 293 -1.14 -8.64 4.43
C ALA A 293 -2.31 -7.77 4.93
N ALA A 294 -2.73 -6.81 4.10
CA ALA A 294 -3.70 -5.78 4.47
C ALA A 294 -4.52 -5.36 3.24
N ARG A 295 -5.76 -4.88 3.42
CA ARG A 295 -6.52 -4.28 2.29
C ARG A 295 -5.96 -2.92 1.89
N ARG A 296 -5.49 -2.14 2.87
CA ARG A 296 -4.88 -0.84 2.64
C ARG A 296 -3.63 -0.68 3.51
N VAL A 297 -2.58 -0.11 2.93
CA VAL A 297 -1.37 0.30 3.66
C VAL A 297 -1.18 1.79 3.43
N SER A 298 -1.30 2.58 4.49
CA SER A 298 -1.12 4.04 4.43
C SER A 298 0.26 4.39 4.98
N CYS A 299 1.13 4.91 4.13
CA CYS A 299 2.45 5.41 4.48
C CYS A 299 2.52 6.93 4.26
N ARG A 300 1.43 7.66 4.59
CA ARG A 300 1.37 9.10 4.34
C ARG A 300 2.33 9.84 5.26
N ARG A 301 3.19 10.70 4.72
CA ARG A 301 4.19 11.43 5.52
C ARG A 301 5.09 10.52 6.37
N THR A 302 5.21 9.24 6.03
CA THR A 302 6.12 8.30 6.68
C THR A 302 7.55 8.62 6.28
N ARG A 303 8.48 8.57 7.22
CA ARG A 303 9.90 8.84 6.99
C ARG A 303 10.73 7.56 7.12
N PHE A 304 11.41 7.21 6.05
CA PHE A 304 12.40 6.14 6.04
C PHE A 304 13.80 6.77 6.02
N ALA A 305 14.44 6.84 7.20
CA ALA A 305 15.79 7.39 7.35
C ALA A 305 16.89 6.36 7.05
N SER A 306 16.52 5.16 6.60
CA SER A 306 17.41 4.09 6.15
C SER A 306 16.68 3.24 5.09
N THR A 307 17.33 2.19 4.60
CA THR A 307 16.75 1.31 3.57
C THR A 307 15.50 0.61 4.08
N ALA A 308 14.47 0.51 3.25
CA ALA A 308 13.24 -0.17 3.62
C ALA A 308 12.78 -1.16 2.54
N ALA A 309 12.26 -2.30 2.99
CA ALA A 309 11.69 -3.32 2.13
C ALA A 309 10.25 -3.60 2.55
N LEU A 310 9.30 -3.07 1.77
CA LEU A 310 7.87 -3.32 1.95
C LEU A 310 7.49 -4.54 1.10
N ARG A 311 7.16 -5.63 1.78
CA ARG A 311 6.70 -6.89 1.21
C ARG A 311 5.22 -7.03 1.55
N LEU A 312 4.38 -6.76 0.57
CA LEU A 312 2.95 -6.57 0.79
C LEU A 312 2.12 -7.58 0.02
N ARG A 313 0.92 -7.86 0.54
CA ARG A 313 -0.08 -8.70 -0.11
C ARG A 313 -1.47 -8.08 0.00
N TYR A 314 -2.23 -8.16 -1.10
CA TYR A 314 -3.62 -7.67 -1.22
C TYR A 314 -3.81 -6.16 -0.99
N ALA A 315 -2.71 -5.40 -0.89
CA ALA A 315 -2.72 -4.05 -0.36
C ALA A 315 -2.89 -2.98 -1.44
N ALA A 316 -3.79 -2.04 -1.18
CA ALA A 316 -3.78 -0.72 -1.79
C ALA A 316 -2.85 0.21 -0.98
N VAL A 317 -1.73 0.62 -1.58
CA VAL A 317 -0.64 1.33 -0.91
C VAL A 317 -0.68 2.82 -1.22
N ASP A 318 -0.66 3.65 -0.18
CA ASP A 318 -0.63 5.10 -0.31
C ASP A 318 0.68 5.65 0.25
N LEU A 319 1.54 6.22 -0.60
CA LEU A 319 2.84 6.79 -0.21
C LEU A 319 2.82 8.32 -0.21
N THR A 320 1.64 8.96 -0.20
CA THR A 320 1.54 10.42 -0.31
C THR A 320 2.44 11.14 0.70
N ASP A 321 3.32 12.01 0.21
CA ASP A 321 4.30 12.79 0.98
C ASP A 321 5.28 11.96 1.84
N ALA A 322 5.49 10.68 1.51
CA ALA A 322 6.50 9.86 2.16
C ALA A 322 7.92 10.36 1.84
N VAL A 323 8.78 10.42 2.87
CA VAL A 323 10.17 10.89 2.76
C VAL A 323 11.10 9.68 2.74
N LEU A 324 11.80 9.50 1.61
CA LEU A 324 12.73 8.40 1.37
C LEU A 324 14.16 8.97 1.35
N GLU A 325 14.93 8.81 2.44
CA GLU A 325 16.33 9.25 2.47
C GLU A 325 17.29 8.24 1.83
N PHE A 326 16.85 6.98 1.76
CA PHE A 326 17.58 5.85 1.24
C PHE A 326 16.66 4.98 0.36
N PRO A 327 17.22 4.06 -0.45
CA PRO A 327 16.42 3.18 -1.29
C PRO A 327 15.34 2.42 -0.52
N VAL A 328 14.10 2.57 -0.98
CA VAL A 328 12.91 1.87 -0.50
C VAL A 328 12.33 1.03 -1.63
N SER A 329 12.18 -0.27 -1.36
CA SER A 329 11.56 -1.22 -2.29
C SER A 329 10.14 -1.54 -1.82
N VAL A 330 9.18 -1.48 -2.73
CA VAL A 330 7.82 -1.99 -2.53
C VAL A 330 7.64 -3.16 -3.46
N SER A 331 7.20 -4.29 -2.91
CA SER A 331 7.06 -5.54 -3.66
C SER A 331 5.77 -6.27 -3.33
N GLY A 332 5.06 -6.70 -4.38
CA GLY A 332 3.87 -7.56 -4.26
C GLY A 332 4.25 -9.03 -4.16
N GLN A 333 3.92 -9.69 -3.05
CA GLN A 333 4.18 -11.12 -2.84
C GLN A 333 2.96 -11.99 -3.22
N TRP A 334 2.80 -12.26 -4.51
CA TRP A 334 1.62 -12.98 -5.02
C TRP A 334 1.71 -14.52 -4.95
N HIS A 335 2.91 -15.10 -4.77
CA HIS A 335 3.17 -16.54 -4.97
C HIS A 335 3.62 -17.31 -3.72
N ARG A 336 4.06 -16.64 -2.65
CA ARG A 336 4.45 -17.28 -1.40
C ARG A 336 3.63 -16.69 -0.25
N PRO A 337 2.87 -17.51 0.50
CA PRO A 337 2.34 -17.04 1.75
C PRO A 337 3.47 -16.66 2.70
N PHE A 338 3.23 -15.70 3.58
CA PHE A 338 4.14 -15.52 4.70
C PHE A 338 4.08 -16.79 5.53
N ASP A 339 5.23 -17.38 5.88
CA ASP A 339 5.31 -18.57 6.73
C ASP A 339 4.85 -18.23 8.15
N VAL A 340 3.55 -18.09 8.34
CA VAL A 340 2.90 -18.00 9.64
C VAL A 340 2.42 -19.41 9.96
N ALA A 341 2.73 -19.88 11.18
CA ALA A 341 2.43 -21.18 11.80
C ALA A 341 1.18 -21.95 11.26
N PRO A 342 1.16 -23.31 11.34
CA PRO A 342 0.33 -24.22 10.54
C PRO A 342 -1.20 -24.02 10.55
N ASP A 343 -1.75 -23.19 11.42
CA ASP A 343 -3.18 -22.89 11.53
C ASP A 343 -3.62 -21.69 10.66
N GLY A 344 -3.08 -21.63 9.44
CA GLY A 344 -3.57 -20.78 8.36
C GLY A 344 -3.21 -19.30 8.45
N GLU A 345 -2.98 -18.70 7.28
CA GLU A 345 -3.28 -17.29 7.10
C GLU A 345 -4.69 -17.04 7.66
N LEU A 346 -4.92 -15.91 8.34
CA LEU A 346 -6.27 -15.36 8.35
C LEU A 346 -6.72 -15.43 6.88
N ALA A 347 -7.82 -16.14 6.62
CA ALA A 347 -8.35 -16.29 5.28
C ALA A 347 -8.85 -14.92 4.81
N LEU A 348 -7.90 -14.06 4.43
CA LEU A 348 -8.14 -12.90 3.61
C LEU A 348 -8.85 -13.46 2.40
N ASP A 349 -10.06 -12.96 2.18
CA ASP A 349 -11.03 -13.48 1.24
C ASP A 349 -10.32 -13.93 -0.06
N PRO A 350 -10.45 -15.20 -0.50
CA PRO A 350 -9.83 -15.68 -1.74
C PRO A 350 -10.28 -14.90 -2.99
N LEU A 351 -11.28 -14.02 -2.85
CA LEU A 351 -11.75 -13.06 -3.85
C LEU A 351 -11.08 -11.68 -3.80
N ALA A 352 -10.29 -11.36 -2.78
CA ALA A 352 -9.52 -10.12 -2.71
C ALA A 352 -8.52 -10.07 -3.88
N ASP A 353 -8.42 -8.91 -4.54
CA ASP A 353 -7.49 -8.71 -5.64
C ASP A 353 -6.09 -9.11 -5.17
N ARG A 354 -5.50 -10.10 -5.85
CA ARG A 354 -4.23 -10.70 -5.43
C ARG A 354 -3.04 -9.76 -5.59
N TRP A 355 -3.25 -8.66 -6.30
CA TRP A 355 -2.22 -7.69 -6.61
C TRP A 355 -2.10 -6.63 -5.52
N VAL A 356 -0.88 -6.13 -5.36
CA VAL A 356 -0.63 -4.90 -4.62
C VAL A 356 -0.79 -3.77 -5.61
N HIS A 357 -1.53 -2.72 -5.23
CA HIS A 357 -1.79 -1.57 -6.09
C HIS A 357 -1.23 -0.31 -5.43
N ILE A 358 -0.47 0.54 -6.15
CA ILE A 358 -0.14 1.88 -5.62
C ILE A 358 -1.31 2.82 -5.94
N LEU A 359 -1.77 3.55 -4.93
CA LEU A 359 -2.79 4.59 -5.04
C LEU A 359 -2.18 5.96 -5.35
N SER A 360 -1.06 6.31 -4.72
CA SER A 360 -0.46 7.63 -4.89
C SER A 360 1.03 7.65 -4.55
N LEU A 361 1.79 8.38 -5.37
CA LEU A 361 3.20 8.74 -5.18
C LEU A 361 3.40 10.26 -5.09
N GLN A 362 2.34 11.01 -4.83
CA GLN A 362 2.38 12.47 -4.74
C GLN A 362 3.35 12.89 -3.63
N GLY A 363 4.25 13.84 -3.90
CA GLY A 363 5.20 14.36 -2.91
C GLY A 363 6.41 13.45 -2.62
N VAL A 364 6.45 12.24 -3.18
CA VAL A 364 7.56 11.29 -2.99
C VAL A 364 8.71 11.60 -3.93
N ASP A 365 9.96 11.43 -3.46
CA ASP A 365 11.13 11.37 -4.32
C ASP A 365 11.30 9.94 -4.89
N ALA A 366 11.00 9.79 -6.19
CA ALA A 366 11.06 8.51 -6.86
C ALA A 366 12.48 8.02 -7.16
N ALA A 367 13.53 8.84 -6.97
CA ALA A 367 14.92 8.42 -7.18
C ALA A 367 15.36 7.29 -6.24
N HIS A 368 14.73 7.20 -5.07
CA HIS A 368 14.96 6.15 -4.09
C HIS A 368 13.87 5.09 -4.06
N LEU A 369 12.93 5.10 -5.02
CA LEU A 369 11.80 4.18 -5.03
C LEU A 369 11.96 3.08 -6.08
N GLN A 370 11.86 1.83 -5.62
CA GLN A 370 11.79 0.65 -6.48
C GLN A 370 10.45 -0.06 -6.31
N LEU A 371 9.76 -0.32 -7.41
CA LEU A 371 8.45 -0.97 -7.45
C LEU A 371 8.53 -2.30 -8.21
N SER A 372 8.13 -3.39 -7.55
CA SER A 372 8.23 -4.74 -8.13
C SER A 372 6.94 -5.55 -7.98
N TYR A 373 6.39 -6.09 -9.07
CA TYR A 373 5.14 -6.87 -9.06
C TYR A 373 3.92 -6.09 -8.56
N ILE A 374 3.71 -4.88 -9.07
CA ILE A 374 2.71 -3.93 -8.58
C ILE A 374 1.79 -3.46 -9.70
N ASP A 375 0.53 -3.25 -9.38
CA ASP A 375 -0.44 -2.59 -10.23
C ASP A 375 -0.46 -1.07 -10.03
N LEU A 376 -0.34 -0.33 -11.13
CA LEU A 376 -0.29 1.13 -11.19
C LEU A 376 -1.50 1.72 -11.92
N ARG A 377 -2.56 0.92 -12.19
CA ARG A 377 -3.78 1.38 -12.88
C ARG A 377 -4.42 2.63 -12.26
N PHE A 378 -4.39 2.75 -10.94
CA PHE A 378 -4.99 3.86 -10.20
C PHE A 378 -3.95 4.76 -9.52
N CYS A 379 -2.66 4.59 -9.87
CA CYS A 379 -1.56 5.31 -9.23
C CYS A 379 -1.51 6.75 -9.71
N ARG A 380 -1.61 7.69 -8.76
CA ARG A 380 -1.37 9.13 -9.01
C ARG A 380 0.13 9.43 -8.96
N PHE A 381 0.65 9.95 -10.06
CA PHE A 381 2.04 10.38 -10.26
C PHE A 381 2.21 11.91 -10.25
N ALA A 382 1.11 12.65 -10.33
CA ALA A 382 1.16 14.11 -10.22
C ALA A 382 1.79 14.54 -8.89
N GLY A 383 2.79 15.43 -8.97
CA GLY A 383 3.53 15.90 -7.80
C GLY A 383 4.65 14.98 -7.31
N THR A 384 4.95 13.88 -7.99
CA THR A 384 6.14 13.05 -7.70
C THR A 384 7.42 13.77 -8.17
N VAL A 385 8.46 13.75 -7.33
CA VAL A 385 9.79 14.32 -7.63
C VAL A 385 10.68 13.24 -8.24
N HIS A 386 11.53 13.58 -9.21
CA HIS A 386 12.42 12.65 -9.92
C HIS A 386 11.72 11.40 -10.48
N LEU A 387 10.50 11.54 -10.99
CA LEU A 387 9.75 10.41 -11.58
C LEU A 387 10.51 9.73 -12.72
N ASP A 388 11.46 10.42 -13.36
CA ASP A 388 12.34 9.85 -14.38
C ASP A 388 13.38 8.85 -13.85
N GLN A 389 13.57 8.76 -12.54
CA GLN A 389 14.47 7.81 -11.87
C GLN A 389 13.73 6.67 -11.17
N LEU A 390 12.40 6.59 -11.32
CA LEU A 390 11.59 5.51 -10.76
C LEU A 390 12.01 4.16 -11.33
N SER A 391 12.42 3.22 -10.48
CA SER A 391 12.73 1.86 -10.89
C SER A 391 11.47 1.00 -10.82
N ILE A 392 11.07 0.41 -11.95
CA ILE A 392 9.93 -0.51 -12.04
C ILE A 392 10.43 -1.83 -12.61
N ASP A 393 10.33 -2.90 -11.82
CA ASP A 393 10.77 -4.24 -12.19
C ASP A 393 9.62 -5.27 -12.14
N GLY A 394 9.77 -6.35 -12.90
CA GLY A 394 8.81 -7.45 -12.91
C GLY A 394 7.49 -7.10 -13.61
N HIS A 395 6.39 -7.70 -13.15
CA HIS A 395 5.08 -7.50 -13.78
C HIS A 395 4.39 -6.25 -13.23
N PHE A 396 4.08 -5.27 -14.09
CA PHE A 396 3.26 -4.12 -13.72
C PHE A 396 2.11 -3.88 -14.71
N SER A 397 1.00 -3.36 -14.20
CA SER A 397 -0.18 -2.97 -14.99
C SER A 397 -0.44 -1.48 -14.87
N LEU A 398 -0.95 -0.88 -15.94
CA LEU A 398 -1.34 0.52 -16.03
C LEU A 398 -2.76 0.60 -16.59
N ALA A 399 -3.43 1.73 -16.41
CA ALA A 399 -4.74 1.94 -17.00
C ALA A 399 -4.65 1.86 -18.53
N GLU A 400 -5.70 1.38 -19.17
CA GLU A 400 -5.78 1.37 -20.63
C GLU A 400 -6.82 2.37 -21.11
N ALA A 401 -6.51 3.07 -22.20
CA ALA A 401 -7.49 3.89 -22.88
C ALA A 401 -8.69 3.02 -23.34
N PRO A 402 -9.93 3.53 -23.23
CA PRO A 402 -11.12 2.79 -23.64
C PRO A 402 -11.01 2.36 -25.11
N TYR A 403 -11.28 1.09 -25.39
CA TYR A 403 -11.12 0.50 -26.73
C TYR A 403 -12.42 0.59 -27.53
N GLY A 404 -12.29 0.95 -28.81
CA GLY A 404 -13.41 0.88 -29.76
C GLY A 404 -13.81 2.23 -30.35
N VAL A 405 -14.91 2.22 -31.08
CA VAL A 405 -15.50 3.43 -31.67
C VAL A 405 -16.40 4.07 -30.63
N HIS A 406 -16.00 5.25 -30.17
CA HIS A 406 -16.75 6.05 -29.21
C HIS A 406 -17.36 7.25 -29.94
N TRP A 407 -18.55 7.64 -29.54
CA TRP A 407 -19.25 8.78 -30.12
C TRP A 407 -18.94 10.03 -29.32
N ARG A 408 -18.29 11.02 -29.96
CA ARG A 408 -18.16 12.37 -29.41
C ARG A 408 -19.23 13.25 -30.05
N GLY A 409 -20.42 13.27 -29.45
CA GLY A 409 -21.61 13.81 -30.10
C GLY A 409 -21.93 13.03 -31.38
N LEU A 410 -21.88 13.69 -32.54
CA LEU A 410 -22.14 13.09 -33.87
C LEU A 410 -20.88 12.51 -34.55
N ILE A 411 -19.68 12.65 -33.96
CA ILE A 411 -18.42 12.25 -34.60
C ILE A 411 -17.93 10.91 -34.02
N PRO A 412 -17.76 9.85 -34.84
CA PRO A 412 -17.15 8.60 -34.37
C PRO A 412 -15.64 8.77 -34.21
N VAL A 413 -15.15 8.60 -32.99
CA VAL A 413 -13.73 8.61 -32.64
C VAL A 413 -13.30 7.20 -32.27
N ARG A 414 -12.34 6.65 -33.02
CA ARG A 414 -11.76 5.33 -32.73
C ARG A 414 -10.55 5.47 -31.82
N TYR A 415 -10.70 5.07 -30.57
CA TYR A 415 -9.58 4.94 -29.65
C TYR A 415 -8.85 3.61 -29.87
N THR A 416 -7.53 3.65 -29.82
CA THR A 416 -6.66 2.47 -29.89
C THR A 416 -6.20 2.11 -28.49
N ARG A 417 -6.08 0.81 -28.20
CA ARG A 417 -5.48 0.35 -26.93
C ARG A 417 -4.09 0.95 -26.77
N ARG A 418 -3.89 1.59 -25.63
CA ARG A 418 -2.60 2.12 -25.15
C ARG A 418 -2.64 2.16 -23.64
N ARG A 419 -1.47 2.06 -23.01
CA ARG A 419 -1.31 2.35 -21.58
C ARG A 419 -1.43 3.85 -21.34
N THR A 420 -2.18 4.25 -20.32
CA THR A 420 -2.49 5.62 -19.96
C THR A 420 -2.32 5.85 -18.47
N LEU A 421 -2.05 7.10 -18.13
CA LEU A 421 -1.98 7.59 -16.75
C LEU A 421 -3.38 7.87 -16.19
N ILE A 422 -3.57 7.68 -14.88
CA ILE A 422 -4.87 7.95 -14.25
C ILE A 422 -5.26 9.43 -14.37
N GLU A 423 -4.28 10.35 -14.40
CA GLU A 423 -4.50 11.78 -14.60
C GLU A 423 -5.15 12.07 -15.97
N GLU A 424 -4.79 11.32 -17.01
CA GLU A 424 -5.43 11.44 -18.32
C GLU A 424 -6.88 10.94 -18.27
N HIS A 425 -7.16 9.89 -17.49
CA HIS A 425 -8.53 9.41 -17.31
C HIS A 425 -9.40 10.47 -16.63
N HIS A 426 -8.92 11.06 -15.54
CA HIS A 426 -9.62 12.12 -14.82
C HIS A 426 -9.91 13.31 -15.73
N TRP A 427 -8.90 13.79 -16.47
CA TRP A 427 -9.07 14.88 -17.42
C TRP A 427 -10.08 14.52 -18.52
N ARG A 428 -9.94 13.35 -19.17
CA ARG A 428 -10.83 13.01 -20.29
C ARG A 428 -12.26 12.71 -19.87
N ALA A 429 -12.46 12.15 -18.69
CA ALA A 429 -13.79 11.90 -18.17
C ALA A 429 -14.56 13.22 -18.04
N GLN A 430 -13.92 14.28 -17.53
CA GLN A 430 -14.53 15.61 -17.37
C GLN A 430 -14.93 16.27 -18.70
N TYR A 431 -14.14 16.12 -19.77
CA TYR A 431 -14.37 16.84 -21.04
C TYR A 431 -15.04 16.03 -22.15
N TYR A 432 -14.90 14.70 -22.14
CA TYR A 432 -15.33 13.83 -23.24
C TYR A 432 -16.35 12.78 -22.82
N GLY A 433 -16.37 12.38 -21.55
CA GLY A 433 -17.16 11.25 -21.06
C GLY A 433 -16.83 9.91 -21.74
N GLY A 434 -17.49 8.84 -21.31
CA GLY A 434 -17.48 7.53 -21.99
C GLY A 434 -16.21 6.69 -21.79
N GLY A 435 -16.27 5.72 -20.87
CA GLY A 435 -15.26 4.68 -20.70
C GLY A 435 -13.95 5.11 -20.03
N TRP A 436 -13.79 6.41 -19.71
CA TRP A 436 -12.70 6.94 -18.90
C TRP A 436 -13.04 6.84 -17.41
N ILE A 437 -12.03 6.78 -16.56
CA ILE A 437 -12.21 6.67 -15.10
C ILE A 437 -12.39 8.09 -14.56
N GLU A 438 -13.52 8.35 -13.91
CA GLU A 438 -13.81 9.64 -13.29
C GLU A 438 -12.97 9.85 -12.03
N ALA A 439 -12.52 11.09 -11.83
CA ALA A 439 -11.95 11.50 -10.56
C ALA A 439 -13.02 11.44 -9.48
N SER A 440 -12.67 11.00 -8.27
CA SER A 440 -13.50 11.25 -7.09
C SER A 440 -13.57 12.77 -6.82
N ASP A 441 -14.64 13.24 -6.18
CA ASP A 441 -14.89 14.66 -5.91
C ASP A 441 -13.72 15.41 -5.22
N ASP A 442 -12.87 14.69 -4.47
CA ASP A 442 -11.71 15.24 -3.75
C ASP A 442 -10.42 15.35 -4.59
N VAL A 443 -10.44 15.03 -5.89
CA VAL A 443 -9.25 14.99 -6.75
C VAL A 443 -9.35 15.98 -7.91
N ASP A 444 -8.52 17.01 -7.88
CA ASP A 444 -8.43 17.98 -8.97
C ASP A 444 -7.95 17.32 -10.27
N ALA A 445 -8.71 17.52 -11.35
CA ALA A 445 -8.33 17.09 -12.67
C ALA A 445 -7.17 17.96 -13.21
N HIS A 446 -6.07 17.32 -13.60
CA HIS A 446 -4.92 18.01 -14.16
C HIS A 446 -5.13 18.41 -15.62
N PHE A 447 -4.61 19.58 -16.01
CA PHE A 447 -4.63 20.03 -17.40
C PHE A 447 -3.60 19.26 -18.26
N PRO A 448 -3.79 19.16 -19.59
CA PRO A 448 -2.84 18.48 -20.49
C PRO A 448 -1.40 18.99 -20.38
N THR A 449 -1.21 20.28 -20.10
CA THR A 449 0.09 20.92 -19.89
C THR A 449 0.86 20.34 -18.70
N SER A 450 0.15 19.97 -17.62
CA SER A 450 0.72 19.30 -16.45
C SER A 450 0.91 17.79 -16.64
N ILE A 451 0.10 17.14 -17.49
CA ILE A 451 0.18 15.69 -17.74
C ILE A 451 1.34 15.34 -18.69
N ALA A 452 1.64 16.20 -19.68
CA ALA A 452 2.71 15.94 -20.65
C ALA A 452 4.11 15.73 -20.00
N PRO A 453 4.55 16.54 -19.02
CA PRO A 453 5.78 16.29 -18.27
C PRO A 453 5.81 14.94 -17.56
N ILE A 454 4.68 14.47 -17.01
CA ILE A 454 4.58 13.18 -16.32
C ILE A 454 4.82 12.04 -17.31
N TYR A 455 4.16 12.08 -18.48
CA TYR A 455 4.41 11.13 -19.57
C TYR A 455 5.89 11.10 -19.99
N ARG A 456 6.51 12.28 -20.10
CA ARG A 456 7.92 12.41 -20.51
C ARG A 456 8.88 11.80 -19.49
N GLN A 457 8.67 12.09 -18.20
CA GLN A 457 9.51 11.56 -17.12
C GLN A 457 9.38 10.04 -17.02
N LEU A 458 8.14 9.52 -17.01
CA LEU A 458 7.91 8.08 -16.92
C LEU A 458 8.39 7.31 -18.16
N ARG A 459 8.31 7.91 -19.36
CA ARG A 459 8.98 7.37 -20.55
C ARG A 459 10.48 7.21 -20.32
N LYS A 460 11.15 8.24 -19.81
CA LYS A 460 12.60 8.20 -19.56
C LYS A 460 12.96 7.09 -18.56
N ALA A 461 12.20 6.97 -17.47
CA ALA A 461 12.38 5.88 -16.51
C ALA A 461 12.28 4.48 -17.16
N LEU A 462 11.30 4.28 -18.05
CA LEU A 462 11.13 3.01 -18.77
C LEU A 462 12.21 2.76 -19.83
N GLU A 463 12.70 3.80 -20.51
CA GLU A 463 13.83 3.71 -21.43
C GLU A 463 15.12 3.33 -20.70
N ASP A 464 15.39 3.94 -19.54
CA ASP A 464 16.53 3.64 -18.68
C ASP A 464 16.42 2.19 -18.12
N GLY A 465 15.21 1.73 -17.83
CA GLY A 465 14.88 0.34 -17.47
C GLY A 465 14.86 -0.66 -18.65
N LYS A 466 15.21 -0.24 -19.87
CA LYS A 466 15.18 -1.06 -21.11
C LYS A 466 13.80 -1.64 -21.49
N HIS A 467 12.72 -1.05 -20.99
CA HIS A 467 11.34 -1.41 -21.33
C HIS A 467 10.83 -0.64 -22.55
N GLU A 468 11.46 -0.89 -23.71
CA GLU A 468 11.17 -0.19 -24.98
C GLU A 468 9.71 -0.26 -25.46
N PRO A 469 8.98 -1.39 -25.33
CA PRO A 469 7.56 -1.45 -25.72
C PRO A 469 6.68 -0.50 -24.91
N GLY A 470 6.94 -0.39 -23.59
CA GLY A 470 6.19 0.47 -22.69
C GLY A 470 6.44 1.94 -22.99
N ALA A 471 7.70 2.33 -23.12
CA ALA A 471 8.12 3.71 -23.39
C ALA A 471 7.43 4.33 -24.62
N ALA A 472 7.15 3.51 -25.64
CA ALA A 472 6.50 3.95 -26.86
C ALA A 472 5.05 4.43 -26.65
N ASP A 473 4.28 3.77 -25.79
CA ASP A 473 2.91 4.19 -25.44
C ASP A 473 2.93 5.54 -24.71
N PHE A 474 3.92 5.73 -23.81
CA PHE A 474 4.10 7.00 -23.09
C PHE A 474 4.53 8.14 -24.03
N TYR A 475 5.38 7.87 -25.02
CA TYR A 475 5.71 8.87 -26.05
C TYR A 475 4.47 9.33 -26.84
N TYR A 476 3.60 8.39 -27.20
CA TYR A 476 2.36 8.73 -27.89
C TYR A 476 1.42 9.54 -27.00
N GLY A 477 1.33 9.19 -25.71
CA GLY A 477 0.60 9.97 -24.69
C GLY A 477 1.11 11.41 -24.55
N GLU A 478 2.43 11.58 -24.44
CA GLU A 478 3.10 12.90 -24.39
C GLU A 478 2.71 13.77 -25.58
N MET A 479 2.87 13.27 -26.81
CA MET A 479 2.56 14.03 -28.02
C MET A 479 1.08 14.38 -28.15
N GLU A 480 0.18 13.51 -27.64
CA GLU A 480 -1.24 13.81 -27.62
C GLU A 480 -1.62 14.89 -26.59
N MET A 481 -1.02 14.85 -25.40
CA MET A 481 -1.23 15.90 -24.39
C MET A 481 -0.70 17.24 -24.89
N ARG A 482 0.47 17.25 -25.56
CA ARG A 482 0.98 18.46 -26.23
C ARG A 482 0.01 18.96 -27.29
N ARG A 483 -0.47 18.12 -28.21
CA ARG A 483 -1.46 18.56 -29.22
C ARG A 483 -2.73 19.17 -28.62
N GLN A 484 -3.16 18.73 -27.43
CA GLN A 484 -4.35 19.22 -26.73
C GLN A 484 -4.06 20.37 -25.75
N ALA A 485 -2.80 20.76 -25.58
CA ALA A 485 -2.42 21.84 -24.70
C ALA A 485 -2.79 23.20 -25.29
N VAL A 486 -3.34 24.07 -24.44
CA VAL A 486 -3.96 25.35 -24.84
C VAL A 486 -2.90 26.45 -25.09
N ASP A 487 -1.71 26.28 -24.55
CA ASP A 487 -0.61 27.25 -24.55
C ASP A 487 0.38 27.08 -25.73
N ILE A 488 0.15 26.12 -26.62
CA ILE A 488 1.08 25.83 -27.72
C ILE A 488 0.91 26.81 -28.89
N PRO A 489 2.00 27.36 -29.45
CA PRO A 489 1.95 28.19 -30.65
C PRO A 489 1.26 27.49 -31.83
N LEU A 490 0.48 28.24 -32.61
CA LEU A 490 -0.27 27.70 -33.76
C LEU A 490 0.61 26.89 -34.74
N GLY A 491 1.84 27.33 -35.00
CA GLY A 491 2.77 26.63 -35.88
C GLY A 491 3.15 25.23 -35.38
N GLU A 492 3.37 25.09 -34.07
CA GLU A 492 3.69 23.80 -33.46
C GLU A 492 2.46 22.89 -33.38
N SER A 493 1.27 23.45 -33.09
CA SER A 493 0.01 22.70 -33.11
C SER A 493 -0.30 22.13 -34.50
N VAL A 494 -0.11 22.94 -35.56
CA VAL A 494 -0.28 22.50 -36.95
C VAL A 494 0.74 21.42 -37.31
N LEU A 495 2.00 21.58 -36.91
CA LEU A 495 3.05 20.58 -37.14
C LEU A 495 2.74 19.24 -36.45
N LEU A 496 2.36 19.26 -35.17
CA LEU A 496 1.98 18.07 -34.42
C LEU A 496 0.75 17.39 -35.02
N THR A 497 -0.22 18.18 -35.49
CA THR A 497 -1.43 17.66 -36.15
C THR A 497 -1.09 16.99 -37.48
N ALA A 498 -0.23 17.61 -38.30
CA ALA A 498 0.24 17.01 -39.55
C ALA A 498 1.06 15.73 -39.30
N TYR A 499 1.95 15.75 -38.30
CA TYR A 499 2.76 14.59 -37.92
C TYR A 499 1.91 13.41 -37.42
N TRP A 500 0.85 13.70 -36.65
CA TRP A 500 -0.16 12.72 -36.25
C TRP A 500 -0.92 12.15 -37.45
N ALA A 501 -1.40 13.01 -38.35
CA ALA A 501 -2.20 12.61 -39.51
C ALA A 501 -1.41 11.70 -40.47
N VAL A 502 -0.15 12.04 -40.72
CA VAL A 502 0.73 11.33 -41.65
C VAL A 502 1.24 10.02 -41.08
N SER A 503 1.73 10.02 -39.84
CA SER A 503 2.53 8.89 -39.32
C SER A 503 2.08 8.37 -37.95
N GLY A 504 1.09 9.02 -37.33
CA GLY A 504 0.70 8.72 -35.94
C GLY A 504 1.87 8.92 -34.97
N TYR A 505 2.59 10.04 -35.12
CA TYR A 505 3.82 10.35 -34.38
C TYR A 505 4.98 9.36 -34.63
N GLY A 506 5.14 8.90 -35.88
CA GLY A 506 6.19 7.96 -36.27
C GLY A 506 5.98 6.53 -35.77
N MET A 507 4.83 6.23 -35.16
CA MET A 507 4.57 4.93 -34.53
C MET A 507 3.71 3.99 -35.40
N ARG A 508 3.07 4.50 -36.47
CA ARG A 508 2.12 3.74 -37.29
C ARG A 508 2.56 3.64 -38.74
N ALA A 509 3.35 2.62 -39.05
CA ALA A 509 3.83 2.34 -40.40
C ALA A 509 2.70 2.25 -41.44
N ALA A 510 1.56 1.64 -41.09
CA ALA A 510 0.41 1.52 -42.00
C ALA A 510 -0.14 2.87 -42.48
N ARG A 511 -0.13 3.92 -41.63
CA ARG A 511 -0.55 5.26 -42.04
C ARG A 511 0.44 5.89 -43.02
N ALA A 512 1.74 5.77 -42.73
CA ALA A 512 2.78 6.31 -43.59
C ALA A 512 2.77 5.63 -44.97
N PHE A 513 2.63 4.30 -45.03
CA PHE A 513 2.51 3.58 -46.30
C PHE A 513 1.21 3.86 -47.05
N ALA A 514 0.09 4.08 -46.33
CA ALA A 514 -1.15 4.49 -46.97
C ALA A 514 -1.03 5.88 -47.61
N TRP A 515 -0.36 6.84 -46.94
CA TRP A 515 -0.06 8.14 -47.51
C TRP A 515 0.93 8.08 -48.67
N LEU A 516 1.94 7.21 -48.58
CA LEU A 516 2.85 6.93 -49.70
C LEU A 516 2.08 6.42 -50.92
N LEU A 517 1.21 5.41 -50.72
CA LEU A 517 0.41 4.85 -51.81
C LEU A 517 -0.54 5.89 -52.39
N ALA A 518 -1.22 6.68 -51.54
CA ALA A 518 -2.11 7.75 -51.98
C ALA A 518 -1.35 8.82 -52.77
N ALA A 519 -0.16 9.23 -52.30
CA ALA A 519 0.71 10.16 -53.01
C ALA A 519 1.09 9.59 -54.37
N MET A 520 1.61 8.36 -54.43
CA MET A 520 1.97 7.70 -55.70
C MET A 520 0.79 7.63 -56.68
N VAL A 521 -0.42 7.30 -56.21
CA VAL A 521 -1.63 7.28 -57.05
C VAL A 521 -1.95 8.68 -57.58
N VAL A 522 -1.88 9.71 -56.75
CA VAL A 522 -2.09 11.10 -57.18
C VAL A 522 -1.02 11.52 -58.19
N THR A 523 0.26 11.21 -57.95
CA THR A 523 1.37 11.50 -58.86
C THR A 523 1.13 10.84 -60.21
N VAL A 524 0.77 9.55 -60.24
CA VAL A 524 0.42 8.81 -61.46
C VAL A 524 -0.73 9.49 -62.21
N LEU A 525 -1.83 9.83 -61.52
CA LEU A 525 -2.99 10.47 -62.14
C LEU A 525 -2.65 11.85 -62.75
N VAL A 526 -1.89 12.67 -62.02
CA VAL A 526 -1.42 13.99 -62.52
C VAL A 526 -0.50 13.79 -63.73
N MET A 527 0.39 12.79 -63.68
CA MET A 527 1.31 12.49 -64.77
C MET A 527 0.60 12.00 -66.03
N MET A 528 -0.45 11.18 -65.88
CA MET A 528 -1.30 10.75 -66.99
C MET A 528 -2.07 11.92 -67.61
N ALA A 529 -2.65 12.78 -66.77
CA ALA A 529 -3.50 13.89 -67.20
C ALA A 529 -2.73 15.05 -67.86
N TRP A 530 -1.54 15.37 -67.34
CA TRP A 530 -0.77 16.55 -67.74
C TRP A 530 0.73 16.35 -67.90
N GLY A 531 1.32 15.36 -67.24
CA GLY A 531 2.79 15.24 -67.17
C GLY A 531 3.48 14.59 -68.38
N LEU A 532 2.81 13.63 -69.03
CA LEU A 532 3.34 12.98 -70.24
C LEU A 532 2.98 13.79 -71.51
N PRO A 533 3.91 13.95 -72.47
CA PRO A 533 3.63 14.64 -73.73
C PRO A 533 2.55 13.94 -74.57
N ARG A 534 1.99 14.65 -75.54
CA ARG A 534 0.94 14.12 -76.43
C ARG A 534 1.43 13.00 -77.35
N HIS A 535 2.69 13.06 -77.78
CA HIS A 535 3.39 12.08 -78.59
C HIS A 535 4.79 11.88 -78.02
N ASP A 536 5.41 10.71 -78.26
CA ASP A 536 6.80 10.50 -77.90
C ASP A 536 7.69 11.46 -78.70
N VAL A 537 8.63 12.10 -78.00
CA VAL A 537 9.54 13.08 -78.60
C VAL A 537 10.72 12.33 -79.20
N ASP A 538 10.61 11.96 -80.48
CA ASP A 538 11.70 11.32 -81.19
C ASP A 538 12.81 12.36 -81.50
N PRO A 539 14.07 12.12 -81.10
CA PRO A 539 15.17 13.05 -81.34
C PRO A 539 15.48 13.12 -82.84
N VAL A 540 15.43 14.31 -83.41
CA VAL A 540 15.78 14.51 -84.82
C VAL A 540 17.29 14.69 -84.92
N SER A 541 17.97 13.75 -85.59
CA SER A 541 19.41 13.81 -85.83
C SER A 541 19.68 14.59 -87.12
N ARG A 542 20.17 15.83 -87.02
CA ARG A 542 20.69 16.59 -88.18
C ARG A 542 22.20 16.44 -88.23
N GLY A 543 22.71 15.88 -89.33
CA GLY A 543 24.15 15.77 -89.58
C GLY A 543 24.61 16.84 -90.55
N VAL A 544 25.68 17.56 -90.21
CA VAL A 544 26.43 18.40 -91.17
C VAL A 544 27.76 17.70 -91.44
N VAL A 545 28.06 17.46 -92.72
CA VAL A 545 29.29 16.76 -93.15
C VAL A 545 30.29 17.80 -93.63
N HIS A 546 31.42 17.94 -92.94
CA HIS A 546 32.56 18.78 -93.34
C HIS A 546 33.76 17.90 -93.66
N GLY A 547 34.01 17.64 -94.94
CA GLY A 547 35.12 16.80 -95.40
C GLY A 547 35.00 15.36 -94.86
N ARG A 548 35.96 14.93 -94.03
CA ARG A 548 35.98 13.59 -93.40
C ARG A 548 35.35 13.53 -92.00
N HIS A 549 34.84 14.65 -91.46
CA HIS A 549 34.19 14.68 -90.16
C HIS A 549 32.67 14.88 -90.30
N VAL A 550 31.90 14.01 -89.63
CA VAL A 550 30.44 14.09 -89.53
C VAL A 550 30.09 14.63 -88.15
N THR A 551 29.48 15.80 -88.09
CA THR A 551 28.96 16.36 -86.83
C THR A 551 27.46 16.09 -86.78
N LEU A 552 27.05 15.16 -85.92
CA LEU A 552 25.64 14.84 -85.66
C LEU A 552 25.14 15.73 -84.51
N THR A 553 24.29 16.70 -84.83
CA THR A 553 23.52 17.47 -83.85
C THR A 553 22.15 16.84 -83.66
N GLN A 554 21.92 16.24 -82.49
CA GLN A 554 20.59 15.78 -82.09
C GLN A 554 19.82 16.94 -81.46
N THR A 555 18.65 17.25 -82.03
CA THR A 555 17.75 18.28 -81.48
C THR A 555 16.39 17.62 -81.20
N ALA A 556 15.96 17.59 -79.94
CA ALA A 556 14.65 17.11 -79.55
C ALA A 556 13.67 18.30 -79.44
N PRO A 557 12.47 18.25 -80.06
CA PRO A 557 11.48 19.31 -79.93
C PRO A 557 10.85 19.36 -78.53
N ASP A 558 10.39 20.53 -78.10
CA ASP A 558 9.82 20.71 -76.77
C ASP A 558 8.53 19.89 -76.56
N PRO A 559 8.38 19.21 -75.41
CA PRO A 559 7.22 18.37 -75.13
C PRO A 559 5.93 19.20 -74.99
N VAL A 560 4.94 18.88 -75.82
CA VAL A 560 3.65 19.58 -75.87
C VAL A 560 2.62 18.94 -74.94
N ASN A 561 1.89 19.78 -74.18
CA ASN A 561 0.84 19.34 -73.27
C ASN A 561 -0.29 18.56 -73.99
N PRO A 562 -0.84 17.51 -73.38
CA PRO A 562 -1.96 16.76 -73.93
C PRO A 562 -3.23 17.63 -74.02
N SER A 563 -3.94 17.55 -75.15
CA SER A 563 -5.19 18.29 -75.40
C SER A 563 -6.38 17.33 -75.59
N GLY A 564 -7.56 17.67 -75.06
CA GLY A 564 -8.79 16.84 -75.13
C GLY A 564 -9.40 16.49 -73.76
N PRO A 565 -10.58 15.82 -73.72
CA PRO A 565 -11.29 15.49 -72.47
C PRO A 565 -10.53 14.46 -71.60
N LEU A 566 -10.63 14.60 -70.27
CA LEU A 566 -9.87 13.79 -69.27
C LEU A 566 -10.00 12.27 -69.47
N ARG A 567 -11.18 11.78 -69.87
CA ARG A 567 -11.42 10.35 -70.14
C ARG A 567 -10.55 9.78 -71.27
N LYS A 568 -10.15 10.61 -72.25
CA LYS A 568 -9.25 10.20 -73.34
C LYS A 568 -7.76 10.26 -72.96
N ARG A 569 -7.42 10.85 -71.79
CA ARG A 569 -6.04 10.96 -71.28
C ARG A 569 -5.69 9.85 -70.28
N LEU A 570 -6.69 9.20 -69.70
CA LEU A 570 -6.54 8.07 -68.77
C LEU A 570 -6.53 6.74 -69.54
N THR A 571 -5.43 6.45 -70.25
CA THR A 571 -5.25 5.21 -71.03
C THR A 571 -4.20 4.28 -70.41
N GLY A 572 -4.30 2.98 -70.68
CA GLY A 572 -3.36 1.96 -70.16
C GLY A 572 -1.90 2.24 -70.51
N ASP A 573 -1.61 2.69 -71.74
CA ASP A 573 -0.24 3.01 -72.17
C ASP A 573 0.37 4.20 -71.41
N ARG A 574 -0.45 5.22 -71.11
CA ARG A 574 -0.02 6.37 -70.30
C ARG A 574 0.16 5.96 -68.85
N PHE A 575 -0.64 5.01 -68.36
CA PHE A 575 -0.49 4.44 -67.01
C PHE A 575 0.86 3.74 -66.87
N ASP A 576 1.25 2.83 -67.78
CA ASP A 576 2.55 2.13 -67.70
C ASP A 576 3.74 3.11 -67.71
N LYS A 577 3.71 4.09 -68.63
CA LYS A 577 4.74 5.14 -68.69
C LYS A 577 4.79 5.96 -67.41
N SER A 578 3.64 6.44 -66.92
CA SER A 578 3.57 7.24 -65.69
C SER A 578 4.00 6.45 -64.45
N LEU A 579 3.60 5.18 -64.33
CA LEU A 579 3.98 4.31 -63.23
C LEU A 579 5.49 4.07 -63.22
N ARG A 580 6.09 3.83 -64.40
CA ARG A 580 7.54 3.68 -64.54
C ARG A 580 8.28 4.95 -64.14
N VAL A 581 7.78 6.13 -64.53
CA VAL A 581 8.35 7.42 -64.12
C VAL A 581 8.25 7.60 -62.60
N VAL A 582 7.10 7.33 -62.00
CA VAL A 582 6.89 7.49 -60.54
C VAL A 582 7.78 6.53 -59.75
N ILE A 583 7.77 5.22 -60.06
CA ILE A 583 8.63 4.23 -59.38
C ILE A 583 10.10 4.59 -59.53
N ASN A 584 10.54 4.96 -60.75
CA ASN A 584 11.91 5.37 -60.98
C ASN A 584 12.23 6.69 -60.27
N SER A 585 11.30 7.60 -60.05
CA SER A 585 11.55 8.85 -59.33
C SER A 585 11.71 8.64 -57.82
N VAL A 586 11.01 7.64 -57.25
CA VAL A 586 11.10 7.30 -55.82
C VAL A 586 12.42 6.62 -55.50
N VAL A 587 12.88 5.72 -56.38
CA VAL A 587 14.02 4.83 -56.12
C VAL A 587 15.30 5.25 -56.86
N PHE A 588 15.19 5.90 -58.02
CA PHE A 588 16.30 6.21 -58.91
C PHE A 588 16.36 7.71 -59.29
N ARG A 589 17.52 8.17 -59.76
CA ARG A 589 17.79 9.62 -59.98
C ARG A 589 17.21 10.19 -61.29
N SER A 590 16.84 9.35 -62.26
CA SER A 590 16.32 9.82 -63.57
C SER A 590 15.35 8.85 -64.20
N SER A 591 14.17 9.34 -64.58
CA SER A 591 13.17 8.59 -65.34
C SER A 591 13.50 8.44 -66.84
N GLY A 592 14.45 9.25 -67.36
CA GLY A 592 14.91 9.20 -68.75
C GLY A 592 13.85 9.58 -69.79
N GLN A 593 12.67 10.05 -69.36
CA GLN A 593 11.55 10.43 -70.23
C GLN A 593 11.47 11.95 -70.43
N SER A 594 11.04 12.36 -71.62
CA SER A 594 10.69 13.75 -71.91
C SER A 594 9.35 14.09 -71.25
N LEU A 595 9.38 14.98 -70.27
CA LEU A 595 8.21 15.40 -69.49
C LEU A 595 7.79 16.81 -69.89
N THR A 596 6.47 17.08 -69.83
CA THR A 596 5.96 18.44 -69.95
C THR A 596 6.39 19.28 -68.75
N THR A 597 6.27 20.62 -68.81
CA THR A 597 6.56 21.48 -67.65
C THR A 597 5.80 21.05 -66.39
N ALA A 598 4.52 20.69 -66.53
CA ALA A 598 3.71 20.17 -65.44
C ALA A 598 4.24 18.81 -64.93
N GLY A 599 4.70 17.95 -65.83
CA GLY A 599 5.34 16.67 -65.49
C GLY A 599 6.65 16.85 -64.74
N THR A 600 7.50 17.79 -65.16
CA THR A 600 8.76 18.11 -64.49
C THR A 600 8.53 18.58 -63.05
N TYR A 601 7.59 19.51 -62.81
CA TYR A 601 7.27 19.94 -61.44
C TYR A 601 6.63 18.82 -60.61
N THR A 602 5.82 17.95 -61.22
CA THR A 602 5.22 16.80 -60.55
C THR A 602 6.30 15.79 -60.12
N GLU A 603 7.24 15.47 -61.00
CA GLU A 603 8.39 14.60 -60.70
C GLU A 603 9.32 15.22 -59.63
N MET A 604 9.57 16.53 -59.69
CA MET A 604 10.35 17.23 -58.65
C MET A 604 9.67 17.15 -57.29
N THR A 605 8.34 17.27 -57.24
CA THR A 605 7.57 17.20 -56.00
C THR A 605 7.55 15.78 -55.44
N SER A 606 7.35 14.77 -56.29
CA SER A 606 7.34 13.36 -55.88
C SER A 606 8.67 12.91 -55.28
N ARG A 607 9.79 13.37 -55.86
CA ARG A 607 11.16 13.12 -55.36
C ARG A 607 11.43 13.64 -53.94
N ILE A 608 10.60 14.54 -53.42
CA ILE A 608 10.71 15.02 -52.03
C ILE A 608 9.68 14.31 -51.15
N VAL A 609 8.42 14.29 -51.58
CA VAL A 609 7.29 13.84 -50.76
C VAL A 609 7.30 12.32 -50.54
N GLU A 610 7.52 11.54 -51.60
CA GLU A 610 7.43 10.07 -51.54
C GLU A 610 8.57 9.45 -50.71
N PRO A 611 9.85 9.88 -50.83
CA PRO A 611 10.92 9.42 -49.95
C PRO A 611 10.72 9.79 -48.47
N VAL A 612 10.10 10.94 -48.17
CA VAL A 612 9.78 11.34 -46.79
C VAL A 612 8.78 10.37 -46.17
N PHE A 613 7.70 10.00 -46.88
CA PHE A 613 6.75 9.00 -46.38
C PHE A 613 7.38 7.62 -46.24
N LEU A 614 8.24 7.22 -47.18
CA LEU A 614 9.00 5.98 -47.08
C LEU A 614 9.92 5.98 -45.84
N GLY A 615 10.63 7.07 -45.59
CA GLY A 615 11.49 7.24 -44.41
C GLY A 615 10.71 7.18 -43.09
N LEU A 616 9.55 7.83 -43.02
CA LEU A 616 8.65 7.74 -41.86
C LEU A 616 8.12 6.31 -41.64
N GLY A 617 7.80 5.59 -42.72
CA GLY A 617 7.39 4.19 -42.66
C GLY A 617 8.50 3.27 -42.13
N LEU A 618 9.73 3.44 -42.63
CA LEU A 618 10.90 2.68 -42.18
C LEU A 618 11.27 2.98 -40.72
N LEU A 619 11.20 4.25 -40.29
CA LEU A 619 11.37 4.63 -38.90
C LEU A 619 10.35 3.94 -37.99
N ALA A 620 9.08 3.91 -38.41
CA ALA A 620 8.02 3.24 -37.67
C ALA A 620 8.27 1.72 -37.56
N ILE A 621 8.75 1.07 -38.62
CA ILE A 621 9.14 -0.35 -38.60
C ILE A 621 10.31 -0.57 -37.65
N ARG A 622 11.38 0.23 -37.75
CA ARG A 622 12.53 0.13 -36.84
C ARG A 622 12.10 0.28 -35.39
N SER A 623 11.23 1.25 -35.10
CA SER A 623 10.68 1.45 -33.76
C SER A 623 9.83 0.28 -33.27
N ARG A 624 9.28 -0.55 -34.17
CA ARG A 624 8.49 -1.74 -33.83
C ARG A 624 9.37 -2.98 -33.64
N VAL A 625 10.49 -3.09 -34.38
CA VAL A 625 11.45 -4.20 -34.24
C VAL A 625 12.33 -4.04 -33.00
N LYS A 626 12.56 -2.81 -32.55
CA LYS A 626 13.30 -2.51 -31.31
C LYS A 626 12.49 -2.81 -30.04
N ARG A 627 11.17 -2.87 -30.15
CA ARG A 627 10.24 -3.35 -29.13
C ARG A 627 10.20 -4.86 -29.14
#